data_AF-A0A7K4NWH7-F1
#
_entry.id   AF-A0A7K4NWH7-F1
#
_cell.length_a   1.000
_cell.length_b   1.000
_cell.length_c   1.000
_cell.angle_alpha   90.00
_cell.angle_beta   90.00
_cell.angle_gamma   90.00
#
_symmetry.space_group_name_H-M   'P 1'
#
loop_
_entity.id
_entity.type
_entity.pdbx_description
1 polymer ?
#
loop_
_entity_poly.entity_id
_entity_poly.type
_entity_poly.pdbx_seq_one_letter_code
_entity_poly.pdbx_strand_id
1 'polypeptide(L)' 'MEKTLLVVLGVLMIGIPIAFISPTTGELREQPFIPLFYASIGGIIAVIVYSGYKGKKERQKANRERRRKFKK' A
#
# COMPACT_ATOMS: atom_id res chain seq x y z
N MET A 1 -8.14 0.72 -5.28
CA MET A 1 -6.83 0.04 -5.46
C MET A 1 -7.09 -1.32 -6.07
N GLU A 2 -6.15 -1.84 -6.86
CA GLU A 2 -6.24 -3.21 -7.36
C GLU A 2 -6.21 -4.21 -6.20
N LYS A 3 -6.87 -5.37 -6.38
CA LYS A 3 -6.93 -6.42 -5.34
C LYS A 3 -5.52 -6.85 -4.89
N THR A 4 -4.58 -6.95 -5.81
CA THR A 4 -3.17 -7.29 -5.55
C THR A 4 -2.50 -6.27 -4.62
N LEU A 5 -2.64 -4.98 -4.90
CA LEU A 5 -2.11 -3.91 -4.04
C LEU A 5 -2.74 -3.89 -2.66
N LEU A 6 -4.02 -4.27 -2.55
CA LEU A 6 -4.70 -4.40 -1.25
C LEU A 6 -4.12 -5.57 -0.44
N VAL A 7 -3.88 -6.73 -1.07
CA VAL A 7 -3.21 -7.87 -0.43
C VAL A 7 -1.80 -7.47 0.03
N VAL A 8 -1.02 -6.80 -0.84
CA VAL A 8 0.32 -6.30 -0.49
C VAL A 8 0.26 -5.36 0.70
N LEU A 9 -0.69 -4.41 0.71
CA LEU A 9 -0.88 -3.50 1.84
C LEU A 9 -1.21 -4.25 3.14
N GLY A 10 -2.05 -5.28 3.07
CA GLY A 10 -2.36 -6.14 4.22
C GLY A 10 -1.14 -6.85 4.78
N VAL A 11 -0.29 -7.40 3.91
CA VAL A 11 0.98 -8.04 4.33
C VAL A 11 1.90 -7.03 5.00
N LEU A 12 2.04 -5.83 4.43
CA LEU A 12 2.90 -4.78 5.00
C LEU A 12 2.37 -4.29 6.35
N MET A 13 1.05 -4.19 6.52
CA MET A 13 0.43 -3.85 7.81
C MET A 13 0.72 -4.89 8.88
N ILE A 14 0.68 -6.18 8.54
CA ILE A 14 0.97 -7.29 9.47
C ILE A 14 2.49 -7.43 9.71
N GLY A 15 3.32 -7.04 8.74
CA GLY A 15 4.78 -7.02 8.89
C GLY A 15 5.26 -6.12 10.04
N ILE A 16 4.53 -5.03 10.33
CA ILE A 16 4.86 -4.11 11.42
C ILE A 16 4.80 -4.81 12.79
N PRO A 17 3.67 -5.39 13.26
CA PRO A 17 3.64 -6.09 14.54
C PRO A 17 4.57 -7.30 14.57
N ILE A 18 4.76 -8.02 13.47
CA ILE A 18 5.74 -9.14 13.39
C ILE A 18 7.19 -8.65 13.62
N ALA A 19 7.48 -7.39 13.27
CA ALA A 19 8.77 -6.81 13.58
C ALA A 19 8.98 -6.64 15.10
N PHE A 20 7.93 -6.47 15.90
CA PHE A 20 8.03 -6.34 17.36
C PHE A 20 7.75 -7.64 18.11
N ILE A 21 6.92 -8.53 17.57
CA ILE A 21 6.48 -9.77 18.20
C ILE A 21 7.08 -10.95 17.43
N SER A 22 7.74 -11.85 18.13
CA SER A 22 8.23 -13.08 17.55
C SER A 22 7.05 -13.97 17.14
N PRO A 23 6.91 -14.38 15.87
CA PRO A 23 5.79 -15.21 15.44
C PRO A 23 5.90 -16.66 15.94
N THR A 24 7.08 -17.10 16.37
CA THR A 24 7.32 -18.46 16.87
C THR A 24 7.10 -18.58 18.37
N THR A 25 7.36 -17.52 19.14
CA THR A 25 7.24 -17.55 20.61
C THR A 25 6.09 -16.68 21.13
N GLY A 26 5.58 -15.74 20.33
CA GLY A 26 4.55 -14.79 20.73
C GLY A 26 5.07 -13.67 21.65
N GLU A 27 6.35 -13.67 21.99
CA GLU A 27 6.95 -12.69 22.90
C GLU A 27 7.38 -11.42 22.16
N LEU A 28 7.39 -10.31 22.90
CA LEU A 28 8.02 -9.06 22.45
C LEU A 28 9.52 -9.27 22.30
N ARG A 29 10.05 -8.89 21.14
CA ARG A 29 11.49 -8.89 20.88
C ARG A 29 12.14 -7.76 21.66
N GLU A 30 13.29 -8.02 22.27
CA GLU A 30 14.10 -6.99 22.92
C GLU A 30 14.49 -5.87 21.94
N GLN A 31 14.86 -6.26 20.72
CA GLN A 31 15.06 -5.33 19.62
C GLN A 31 14.09 -5.68 18.48
N PRO A 32 13.32 -4.70 17.98
CA PRO A 32 12.48 -4.92 16.82
C PRO A 32 13.31 -5.38 15.63
N PHE A 33 12.72 -6.18 14.74
CA PHE A 33 13.37 -6.56 13.49
C PHE A 33 13.36 -5.37 12.52
N ILE A 34 14.35 -4.49 12.70
CA ILE A 34 14.49 -3.19 12.04
C ILE A 34 14.32 -3.27 10.51
N PRO A 35 14.92 -4.24 9.80
CA PRO A 35 14.73 -4.36 8.35
C PRO A 35 13.27 -4.55 7.95
N LEU A 36 12.54 -5.44 8.64
CA LEU A 36 11.13 -5.71 8.36
C LEU A 36 10.27 -4.48 8.67
N PHE A 37 10.55 -3.78 9.77
CA PHE A 37 9.83 -2.58 10.17
C PHE A 37 9.92 -1.48 9.11
N TYR A 38 11.14 -1.08 8.72
CA TYR A 38 11.34 -0.02 7.73
C TYR A 38 10.92 -0.45 6.32
N ALA A 39 11.10 -1.72 5.94
CA ALA A 39 10.61 -2.24 4.67
C ALA A 39 9.07 -2.18 4.60
N SER A 40 8.38 -2.50 5.71
CA SER A 40 6.92 -2.44 5.79
C SER A 40 6.43 -1.01 5.59
N ILE A 41 7.01 -0.05 6.32
CA ILE A 41 6.68 1.38 6.19
C ILE A 41 6.96 1.90 4.78
N GLY A 42 8.16 1.62 4.23
CA GLY A 42 8.53 2.03 2.88
C GLY A 42 7.61 1.45 1.82
N GLY A 43 7.22 0.17 1.97
CA GLY A 43 6.27 -0.49 1.07
C GLY A 43 4.89 0.17 1.09
N ILE A 44 4.39 0.54 2.27
CA ILE A 44 3.08 1.22 2.41
C ILE A 44 3.11 2.56 1.68
N ILE A 45 4.17 3.34 1.88
CA ILE A 45 4.36 4.62 1.19
C ILE A 45 4.35 4.41 -0.33
N ALA A 46 5.09 3.43 -0.83
CA ALA A 46 5.13 3.12 -2.27
C ALA A 46 3.74 2.74 -2.81
N VAL A 47 2.98 1.91 -2.10
CA VAL A 47 1.61 1.51 -2.48
C VAL A 47 0.67 2.72 -2.55
N ILE A 48 0.73 3.61 -1.55
CA ILE A 48 -0.10 4.82 -1.50
C ILE A 48 0.25 5.75 -2.68
N VAL A 49 1.53 6.02 -2.90
CA VAL A 49 2.00 6.89 -3.99
C VAL A 49 1.62 6.34 -5.35
N TYR A 50 1.85 5.04 -5.58
CA TYR A 50 1.49 4.38 -6.84
C TYR A 50 -0.02 4.44 -7.10
N SER A 51 -0.82 4.15 -6.06
CA SER A 51 -2.28 4.19 -6.14
C SER A 51 -2.80 5.60 -6.41
N GLY A 52 -2.19 6.62 -5.79
CA GLY A 52 -2.50 8.03 -6.05
C GLY A 52 -2.21 8.44 -7.50
N TYR A 53 -1.06 8.01 -8.04
CA TYR A 53 -0.69 8.27 -9.44
C TYR A 53 -1.68 7.63 -10.43
N LYS A 54 -2.05 6.36 -10.19
CA LYS A 54 -3.02 5.65 -11.03
C LYS A 54 -4.40 6.31 -10.98
N GLY A 55 -4.88 6.65 -9.78
CA GLY A 55 -6.17 7.32 -9.58
C GLY A 55 -6.24 8.68 -10.29
N LYS A 56 -5.13 9.44 -10.30
CA LYS A 56 -5.05 10.71 -11.04
C LYS A 56 -5.25 10.51 -12.55
N LYS A 57 -4.64 9.47 -13.13
CA LYS A 57 -4.79 9.14 -14.57
C LYS A 57 -6.20 8.68 -14.90
N GLU A 58 -6.82 7.85 -14.08
CA GLU A 58 -8.20 7.37 -14.28
C GLU A 58 -9.21 8.52 -14.26
N ARG A 59 -9.07 9.46 -13.32
CA ARG A 59 -9.91 10.68 -13.27
C ARG A 59 -9.76 11.55 -14.52
N GLN A 60 -8.53 11.69 -15.04
CA GLN A 60 -8.30 12.45 -16.27
C GLN A 60 -8.95 11.79 -17.49
N LYS A 61 -8.86 10.46 -17.62
CA LYS A 61 -9.53 9.71 -18.70
C LYS A 61 -11.05 9.87 -18.63
N ALA A 62 -11.64 9.67 -17.46
CA ALA A 62 -13.09 9.83 -17.26
C ALA A 62 -13.58 11.24 -17.61
N ASN A 63 -12.82 12.27 -17.21
CA ASN A 63 -13.16 13.66 -17.56
C ASN A 63 -13.06 13.94 -19.06
N ARG A 64 -12.06 13.38 -19.75
CA ARG A 64 -11.91 13.51 -21.22
C ARG A 64 -13.06 12.83 -21.97
N GLU A 65 -13.47 11.64 -21.54
CA GLU A 65 -14.60 10.92 -22.12
C GLU A 65 -15.93 11.67 -21.91
N ARG A 66 -16.16 12.21 -20.71
CA ARG A 66 -17.32 13.08 -20.43
C ARG A 66 -17.36 14.29 -21.36
N ARG A 67 -16.23 14.99 -21.53
CA ARG A 67 -16.12 16.14 -22.44
C ARG A 67 -16.35 15.76 -23.90
N ARG A 68 -15.95 14.57 -24.34
CA ARG A 68 -16.19 14.07 -25.70
C ARG A 68 -17.65 13.71 -25.95
N LYS A 69 -18.33 13.11 -24.96
CA LYS A 69 -19.77 12.80 -25.05
C LYS A 69 -20.63 14.07 -25.10
N PHE A 70 -20.23 15.14 -24.41
CA PHE A 70 -20.94 16.43 -24.43
C PHE A 70 -20.69 17.28 -25.68
N LYS A 71 -19.67 16.97 -26.49
CA LYS A 71 -19.36 17.69 -27.73
C LYS A 71 -19.91 17.01 -28.99
N LYS A 72 -20.59 15.87 -28.83
CA LYS A 72 -21.29 15.14 -29.89
C LYS A 72 -22.78 15.38 -29.74
#